data_AF-A0A8K0D3S6-F1
#
_entry.id   AF-A0A8K0D3S6-F1
#
_cell.length_a   1.000
_cell.length_b   1.000
_cell.length_c   1.000
_cell.angle_alpha   90.00
_cell.angle_beta   90.00
_cell.angle_gamma   90.00
#
_symmetry.space_group_name_H-M   'P 1'
#
loop_
_entity.id
_entity.type
_entity.pdbx_description
1 polymer ?
#
loop_
_entity_poly.entity_id
_entity_poly.type
_entity_poly.pdbx_seq_one_letter_code
_entity_poly.pdbx_strand_id
1 'polypeptide(L)' 'MKIYLGIILVVLQILHVKGHGRLMDPPARNSMWRFGFPNPVNYNDNELFCGGWA' A
#
# COMPACT_ATOMS: atom_id res chain seq x y z
N MET A 1 -29.43 21.28 5.59
CA MET A 1 -27.99 21.53 5.81
C MET A 1 -27.23 20.32 6.35
N LYS A 2 -27.69 19.65 7.42
CA LYS A 2 -27.04 18.45 7.99
C LYS A 2 -26.88 17.27 7.02
N ILE A 3 -27.89 17.00 6.17
CA ILE A 3 -27.83 15.92 5.17
C ILE A 3 -26.72 16.14 4.14
N TYR A 4 -26.56 17.37 3.65
CA TYR A 4 -25.53 17.73 2.69
C TYR A 4 -24.12 17.63 3.29
N LEU A 5 -23.95 18.01 4.55
CA LEU A 5 -22.69 17.83 5.26
C LEU A 5 -22.32 16.34 5.39
N GLY A 6 -23.30 15.50 5.74
CA GLY A 6 -23.10 14.05 5.80
C GLY A 6 -22.66 13.46 4.44
N ILE A 7 -23.31 13.87 3.35
CA ILE A 7 -22.96 13.44 1.99
C ILE A 7 -21.53 13.87 1.62
N ILE A 8 -21.16 15.12 1.90
CA ILE A 8 -19.81 15.63 1.60
C ILE A 8 -18.74 14.83 2.36
N LEU A 9 -18.94 14.54 3.64
CA LEU A 9 -17.98 13.76 4.44
C LEU A 9 -17.80 12.33 3.92
N VAL A 10 -18.88 11.67 3.49
CA VAL A 10 -18.82 10.33 2.89
C VAL A 10 -18.04 10.36 1.57
N VAL A 11 -18.29 11.36 0.70
CA VAL A 11 -17.56 11.50 -0.57
C VAL A 11 -16.07 11.73 -0.35
N LEU A 12 -15.67 12.51 0.65
CA LEU A 12 -14.26 12.75 0.97
C LEU A 12 -13.52 11.49 1.44
N GLN A 13 -14.18 10.57 2.12
CA GLN A 13 -13.59 9.28 2.53
C GLN A 13 -13.29 8.37 1.33
N ILE A 14 -14.12 8.43 0.27
CA ILE A 14 -13.96 7.62 -0.94
C ILE A 14 -12.73 8.08 -1.77
N LEU A 15 -12.32 9.35 -1.61
CA LEU A 15 -11.15 9.89 -2.30
C LEU A 15 -9.82 9.57 -1.60
N HIS A 16 -9.83 8.86 -0.48
CA HIS A 16 -8.61 8.53 0.24
C HIS A 16 -7.82 7.40 -0.47
N VAL A 17 -6.60 7.72 -0.93
CA VAL A 17 -5.68 6.75 -1.55
C VAL A 17 -4.53 6.46 -0.59
N LYS A 18 -4.29 5.17 -0.29
CA LYS A 18 -3.11 4.71 0.44
C LYS A 18 -2.00 4.31 -0.55
N GLY A 19 -1.12 5.26 -0.87
CA GLY A 19 -0.02 5.04 -1.81
C GLY A 19 1.16 4.31 -1.15
N HIS A 20 1.48 3.11 -1.62
CA HIS A 20 2.67 2.33 -1.23
C HIS A 20 3.38 1.81 -2.48
N GLY A 21 4.69 1.56 -2.39
CA GLY A 21 5.51 1.23 -3.56
C GLY A 21 6.60 0.21 -3.27
N ARG A 22 7.04 -0.50 -4.32
CA ARG A 22 8.15 -1.45 -4.30
C ARG A 22 8.86 -1.47 -5.65
N LEU A 23 10.13 -1.86 -5.66
CA LEU A 23 10.89 -2.04 -6.89
C LEU A 23 10.61 -3.43 -7.48
N MET A 24 10.05 -3.46 -8.69
CA MET A 24 9.68 -4.70 -9.39
C MET A 24 10.68 -5.11 -10.48
N ASP A 25 11.43 -4.16 -11.04
CA ASP A 25 12.42 -4.42 -12.10
C ASP A 25 13.70 -3.60 -11.89
N PRO A 26 14.85 -4.24 -11.59
CA PRO A 26 14.93 -5.64 -11.14
C PRO A 26 14.19 -5.83 -9.80
N PRO A 27 13.61 -7.00 -9.51
CA PRO A 27 12.83 -7.19 -8.30
C PRO A 27 13.70 -7.00 -7.05
N ALA A 28 13.28 -6.13 -6.13
CA ALA A 28 13.94 -6.02 -4.83
C ALA A 28 13.82 -7.33 -4.04
N ARG A 29 14.78 -7.59 -3.14
CA ARG A 29 14.88 -8.84 -2.34
C ARG A 29 13.56 -9.26 -1.69
N ASN A 30 12.80 -8.29 -1.18
CA ASN A 30 11.52 -8.50 -0.52
C ASN A 30 10.36 -8.85 -1.48
N SER A 31 10.50 -8.55 -2.77
CA SER A 31 9.49 -8.77 -3.83
C SER A 31 9.80 -9.97 -4.73
N MET A 32 11.00 -10.56 -4.60
CA MET A 32 11.47 -11.70 -5.40
C MET A 32 10.53 -12.92 -5.36
N TRP A 33 9.83 -13.15 -4.25
CA TRP A 33 8.90 -14.29 -4.14
C TRP A 33 7.76 -14.25 -5.18
N ARG A 34 7.41 -13.05 -5.66
CA ARG A 34 6.40 -12.86 -6.71
C ARG A 34 6.85 -13.34 -8.09
N PHE A 35 8.15 -13.58 -8.25
CA PHE A 35 8.78 -14.00 -9.50
C PHE A 35 9.34 -15.43 -9.42
N GLY A 36 8.99 -16.20 -8.38
CA GLY A 36 9.34 -17.62 -8.26
C GLY A 36 10.71 -17.92 -7.65
N PHE A 37 11.38 -16.92 -7.07
CA PHE A 37 12.64 -17.15 -6.35
C PHE A 37 12.41 -17.87 -5.00
N PRO A 38 13.37 -18.69 -4.52
CA PRO A 38 13.24 -19.45 -3.29
C PRO A 38 13.56 -18.60 -2.04
N ASN A 39 12.80 -17.53 -1.81
CA ASN A 39 12.87 -16.71 -0.59
C ASN A 39 11.54 -16.71 0.16
N PRO A 40 11.53 -16.42 1.49
CA PRO A 40 10.28 -16.31 2.24
C PRO A 40 9.33 -15.29 1.62
N VAL A 41 8.03 -15.60 1.65
CA VAL A 41 6.96 -14.71 1.18
C VAL A 41 6.84 -13.53 2.12
N ASN A 42 6.88 -12.31 1.57
CA ASN A 42 6.60 -11.07 2.29
C ASN A 42 5.40 -10.37 1.64
N TYR A 43 4.23 -10.47 2.26
CA TYR A 43 3.02 -9.81 1.78
C TYR A 43 3.08 -8.29 1.91
N ASN A 44 3.97 -7.77 2.75
CA ASN A 44 4.16 -6.35 3.04
C ASN A 44 5.39 -5.77 2.29
N ASP A 45 5.68 -6.30 1.11
CA ASP A 45 6.85 -5.93 0.30
C ASP A 45 6.78 -4.52 -0.31
N ASN A 46 5.64 -3.86 -0.23
CA ASN A 46 5.42 -2.46 -0.58
C ASN A 46 5.58 -1.47 0.60
N GLU A 47 5.94 -1.97 1.79
CA GLU A 47 5.98 -1.20 3.04
C GLU A 47 7.39 -1.12 3.66
N LEU A 48 8.45 -1.14 2.83
CA LEU A 48 9.84 -0.94 3.29
C LEU A 48 10.24 0.54 3.36
N PHE A 49 9.56 1.32 4.20
CA PHE A 49 9.81 2.76 4.36
C PHE A 49 10.75 3.06 5.55
N CYS A 50 11.93 2.43 5.54
CA CYS A 50 13.04 2.68 6.48
C CYS A 50 12.72 2.44 7.98
N GLY A 51 11.74 1.62 8.31
CA GLY A 51 11.35 1.38 9.71
C GLY A 51 9.86 1.56 9.99
N GLY A 52 9.05 1.87 8.99
CA GLY A 52 7.65 1.46 8.97
C GLY A 52 6.68 2.41 9.65
N TRP A 53 5.50 1.94 10.10
CA TRP A 53 4.76 2.52 11.23
C TRP A 53 4.79 1.46 12.33
N ALA A 54 5.59 1.68 13.38
CA ALA A 54 5.40 1.02 14.67
C ALA A 54 4.11 1.54 15.33
#